data_AF-A0AAV9WHE7-F1
#
_entry.id   AF-A0AAV9WHE7-F1
#
_cell.length_a   1.000
_cell.length_b   1.000
_cell.length_c   1.000
_cell.angle_alpha   90.00
_cell.angle_beta   90.00
_cell.angle_gamma   90.00
#
_symmetry.space_group_name_H-M   'P 1'
#
loop_
_entity.id
_entity.type
_entity.pdbx_description
1 polymer ?
#
loop_
_entity_poly.entity_id
_entity_poly.type
_entity_poly.pdbx_seq_one_letter_code
_entity_poly.pdbx_strand_id
1 'polypeptide(L)'
;MSSLLTLPPELRNQIYTHLLSPFANRHPHPSPSGTCYTYSFHPSLSIFLTNRQIYLESRRIFYSLNTFIRVSTPWQQAKYHVALDGGVDILLDDPSRVEMFNHHTLAVDINAVYPSPEANEDQSLFSFIILSETGDLERFCKSWFYSSVTMPYLNAHLTLTLQLQDAFIKASPFPIAGEPHVSKQKQEILLKPFGQIKDLREFKVLGGDISVYPSVRKALKTEMETPLDPPETCLEKATELKDQGNTALLAGKYTEAIELYNKAFLAIHIVVTARTRRVYGDPYFDKIIHSPDSQFQNQHAGQARILLRVRLVSNTILAYLKLQNYDMAILTGMRTIRIMRASVGLDEDHGAQNANMEAMAGFVGAPEMGKIYFRTAMGWKGIGRTEEARKLLKVAAVYLPNDKTVRQELSAVGGG
;
A
#
# COMPACT_ATOMS: atom_id res chain seq x y z
N MET A 1 -10.44 27.21 -41.32
CA MET A 1 -9.82 26.34 -40.29
C MET A 1 -9.99 27.02 -38.95
N SER A 2 -10.66 26.39 -37.98
CA SER A 2 -10.81 26.96 -36.63
C SER A 2 -9.47 26.88 -35.90
N SER A 3 -8.91 28.01 -35.50
CA SER A 3 -7.68 28.05 -34.69
C SER A 3 -8.03 27.83 -33.22
N LEU A 4 -7.17 27.17 -32.43
CA LEU A 4 -7.41 26.98 -30.99
C LEU A 4 -7.71 28.31 -30.27
N LEU A 5 -7.08 29.40 -30.72
CA LEU A 5 -7.26 30.75 -30.17
C LEU A 5 -8.62 31.39 -30.50
N THR A 6 -9.38 30.86 -31.46
CA THR A 6 -10.75 31.35 -31.74
C THR A 6 -11.77 30.79 -30.76
N LEU A 7 -11.42 29.78 -29.97
CA LEU A 7 -12.28 29.28 -28.89
C LEU A 7 -12.29 30.26 -27.71
N PRO A 8 -13.40 30.40 -26.97
CA PRO A 8 -13.42 31.11 -25.70
C PRO A 8 -12.38 30.59 -24.70
N PRO A 9 -11.81 31.44 -23.82
CA PRO A 9 -10.81 31.05 -22.82
C PRO A 9 -11.23 29.86 -21.95
N GLU A 10 -12.53 29.76 -21.62
CA GLU A 10 -13.09 28.70 -20.79
C GLU A 10 -12.95 27.33 -21.46
N LEU A 11 -13.25 27.26 -22.77
CA LEU A 11 -13.10 26.03 -23.55
C LEU A 11 -11.62 25.66 -23.73
N ARG A 12 -10.75 26.66 -23.94
CA ARG A 12 -9.30 26.42 -23.98
C ARG A 12 -8.80 25.83 -22.66
N ASN A 13 -9.25 26.38 -21.52
CA ASN A 13 -8.89 25.87 -20.20
C ASN A 13 -9.34 24.43 -19.98
N GLN A 14 -10.54 24.06 -20.44
CA GLN A 14 -11.00 22.67 -20.39
C GLN A 14 -10.12 21.74 -21.24
N ILE A 15 -9.77 22.15 -22.47
CA ILE A 15 -8.86 21.39 -23.34
C ILE A 15 -7.51 21.19 -22.66
N TYR A 16 -6.91 22.26 -22.14
CA TYR A 16 -5.65 22.20 -21.41
C TYR A 16 -5.76 21.26 -20.20
N THR A 17 -6.87 21.32 -19.47
CA THR A 17 -7.09 20.49 -18.27
C THR A 17 -7.12 19.01 -18.62
N HIS A 18 -7.85 18.64 -19.67
CA HIS A 18 -7.91 17.25 -20.14
C HIS A 18 -6.57 16.77 -20.67
N LEU A 19 -5.90 17.56 -21.51
CA LEU A 19 -4.62 17.18 -22.13
C LEU A 19 -3.50 17.03 -21.09
N LEU A 20 -3.45 17.93 -20.11
CA LEU A 20 -2.33 18.06 -19.17
C LEU A 20 -2.58 17.34 -17.83
N SER A 21 -3.71 16.65 -17.68
CA SER A 21 -4.00 15.86 -16.49
C SER A 21 -3.04 14.67 -16.35
N PRO A 22 -2.49 14.40 -15.15
CA PRO A 22 -1.74 13.17 -14.88
C PRO A 22 -2.49 11.89 -15.31
N PHE A 23 -3.81 11.88 -15.12
CA PHE A 23 -4.65 10.72 -15.43
C PHE A 23 -4.80 10.45 -16.92
N ALA A 24 -4.70 11.48 -17.76
CA ALA A 24 -4.72 11.34 -19.22
C ALA A 24 -3.36 10.92 -19.78
N ASN A 25 -2.28 11.13 -19.01
CA ASN A 25 -0.90 10.87 -19.41
C ASN A 25 -0.30 9.63 -18.74
N ARG A 26 -1.13 8.77 -18.15
CA ARG A 26 -0.69 7.51 -17.54
C ARG A 26 -1.15 6.31 -18.36
N HIS A 27 -0.31 5.29 -18.46
CA HIS A 27 -0.59 4.04 -19.17
C HIS A 27 -0.46 2.87 -18.20
N PRO A 28 -1.40 1.92 -18.21
CA PRO A 28 -1.28 0.73 -17.38
C PRO A 28 -0.06 -0.07 -17.83
N HIS A 29 0.80 -0.41 -16.89
CA HIS A 29 1.91 -1.31 -17.08
C HIS A 29 1.58 -2.63 -16.37
N PRO A 30 1.75 -3.79 -17.04
CA PRO A 30 1.51 -5.07 -16.41
C PRO A 30 2.54 -5.28 -15.29
N SER A 31 2.07 -5.43 -14.04
CA SER A 31 2.91 -5.83 -12.91
C SER A 31 2.32 -7.07 -12.22
N PRO A 32 3.16 -7.98 -11.72
CA PRO A 32 2.72 -9.12 -10.90
C PRO A 32 1.92 -8.71 -9.64
N SER A 33 2.12 -7.47 -9.14
CA SER A 33 1.52 -6.99 -7.90
C SER A 33 0.17 -6.26 -8.06
N GLY A 34 -0.24 -5.96 -9.30
CA GLY A 34 -1.42 -5.16 -9.63
C GLY A 34 -1.20 -4.26 -10.84
N THR A 35 -2.05 -3.24 -11.02
CA THR A 35 -1.88 -2.23 -12.07
C THR A 35 -0.90 -1.16 -11.58
N CYS A 36 0.36 -1.21 -12.04
CA CYS A 36 1.24 -0.04 -11.99
C CYS A 36 1.00 0.82 -13.23
N TYR A 37 1.41 2.09 -13.18
CA TYR A 37 1.29 2.99 -14.30
C TYR A 37 2.65 3.58 -14.68
N THR A 38 2.86 3.78 -15.97
CA THR A 38 3.95 4.61 -16.49
C THR A 38 3.38 5.89 -17.04
N TYR A 39 4.14 6.98 -16.93
CA TYR A 39 3.71 8.30 -17.42
C TYR A 39 4.36 8.63 -18.76
N SER A 40 3.56 9.16 -19.68
CA SER A 40 4.01 9.68 -20.98
C SER A 40 3.38 11.04 -21.24
N PHE A 41 4.04 12.09 -20.77
CA PHE A 41 3.62 13.46 -21.00
C PHE A 41 4.04 14.00 -22.39
N HIS A 42 4.93 13.30 -23.11
CA HIS A 42 5.54 13.79 -24.34
C HIS A 42 4.52 14.33 -25.37
N PRO A 43 3.42 13.62 -25.71
CA PRO A 43 2.44 14.15 -26.66
C PRO A 43 1.78 15.43 -26.15
N SER A 44 1.41 15.46 -24.88
CA SER A 44 0.68 16.56 -24.24
C SER A 44 1.53 17.81 -24.06
N LEU A 45 2.82 17.67 -23.76
CA LEU A 45 3.76 18.79 -23.60
C LEU A 45 4.02 19.55 -24.91
N SER A 46 3.71 18.95 -26.07
CA SER A 46 3.83 19.61 -27.37
C SER A 46 2.97 20.89 -27.44
N ILE A 47 1.92 21.01 -26.64
CA ILE A 47 1.07 22.21 -26.60
C ILE A 47 1.85 23.46 -26.19
N PHE A 48 2.88 23.31 -25.35
CA PHE A 48 3.75 24.41 -24.90
C PHE A 48 4.59 25.00 -26.02
N LEU A 49 4.77 24.27 -27.12
CA LEU A 49 5.56 24.71 -28.27
C LEU A 49 4.71 25.42 -29.33
N THR A 50 3.39 25.53 -29.15
CA THR A 50 2.48 26.05 -30.19
C THR A 50 2.65 27.56 -30.41
N ASN A 51 2.46 28.38 -29.36
CA ASN A 51 2.72 29.82 -29.38
C ASN A 51 2.78 30.38 -27.95
N ARG A 52 3.19 31.64 -27.80
CA ARG A 52 3.37 32.31 -26.49
C ARG A 52 2.09 32.39 -25.67
N GLN A 53 0.94 32.69 -26.27
CA GLN A 53 -0.32 32.80 -25.52
C GLN A 53 -0.75 31.44 -24.97
N ILE A 54 -0.76 30.41 -25.83
CA ILE A 54 -1.08 29.03 -25.43
C ILE A 54 -0.13 28.56 -24.34
N TYR A 55 1.18 28.83 -24.48
CA TYR A 55 2.18 28.51 -23.45
C TYR A 55 1.82 29.14 -22.09
N LEU A 56 1.52 30.44 -22.05
CA LEU A 56 1.22 31.15 -20.80
C LEU A 56 -0.10 30.69 -20.16
N GLU A 57 -1.12 30.38 -20.95
CA GLU A 57 -2.41 29.87 -20.46
C GLU A 57 -2.28 28.43 -19.94
N SER A 58 -1.75 27.54 -20.78
CA SER A 58 -1.68 26.10 -20.50
C SER A 58 -0.71 25.76 -19.36
N ARG A 59 0.41 26.50 -19.22
CA ARG A 59 1.38 26.24 -18.13
C ARG A 59 0.75 26.43 -16.75
N ARG A 60 -0.14 27.43 -16.61
CA ARG A 60 -0.81 27.72 -15.34
C ARG A 60 -1.64 26.53 -14.90
N ILE A 61 -2.34 25.93 -15.86
CA ILE A 61 -3.15 24.74 -15.65
C ILE A 61 -2.26 23.54 -15.38
N PHE A 62 -1.16 23.35 -16.11
CA PHE A 62 -0.23 22.24 -15.90
C PHE A 62 0.25 22.14 -14.45
N TYR A 63 0.82 23.20 -13.90
CA TYR A 63 1.31 23.18 -12.51
C TYR A 63 0.19 23.18 -11.44
N SER A 64 -1.04 23.56 -11.81
CA SER A 64 -2.20 23.37 -10.93
C SER A 64 -2.65 21.91 -10.87
N LEU A 65 -2.38 21.14 -11.93
CA LEU A 65 -2.75 19.73 -12.07
C LEU A 65 -1.61 18.75 -11.76
N ASN A 66 -0.36 19.23 -11.74
CA ASN A 66 0.83 18.40 -11.61
C ASN A 66 1.74 19.00 -10.55
N THR A 67 1.84 18.29 -9.42
CA THR A 67 2.72 18.64 -8.31
C THR A 67 3.76 17.55 -8.18
N PHE A 68 4.95 17.87 -8.68
CA PHE A 68 6.08 16.94 -8.67
C PHE A 68 6.79 16.98 -7.33
N ILE A 69 7.17 15.80 -6.86
CA ILE A 69 7.92 15.60 -5.62
C ILE A 69 9.22 14.90 -5.97
N ARG A 70 10.34 15.48 -5.58
CA ARG A 70 11.66 14.86 -5.70
C ARG A 70 11.98 14.15 -4.41
N VAL A 71 12.20 12.84 -4.47
CA VAL A 71 12.68 12.06 -3.33
C VAL A 71 14.13 11.74 -3.54
N SER A 72 14.99 12.04 -2.56
CA SER A 72 16.43 11.79 -2.59
C SER A 72 16.81 10.86 -1.43
N THR A 73 17.65 9.87 -1.70
CA THR A 73 18.03 8.84 -0.72
C THR A 73 19.41 8.25 -1.03
N PRO A 74 20.20 7.83 -0.03
CA PRO A 74 21.51 7.21 -0.27
C PRO A 74 21.40 5.79 -0.86
N TRP A 75 20.22 5.17 -0.87
CA TRP A 75 20.05 3.80 -1.35
C TRP A 75 19.39 3.75 -2.72
N GLN A 76 20.15 3.38 -3.75
CA GLN A 76 19.61 3.20 -5.10
C GLN A 76 18.44 2.20 -5.13
N GLN A 77 18.50 1.17 -4.30
CA GLN A 77 17.50 0.10 -4.24
C GLN A 77 16.18 0.57 -3.64
N ALA A 78 16.14 1.69 -2.92
CA ALA A 78 14.93 2.22 -2.30
C ALA A 78 13.83 2.48 -3.34
N LYS A 79 14.18 2.86 -4.58
CA LYS A 79 13.20 3.05 -5.66
C LYS A 79 12.43 1.78 -5.99
N TYR A 80 13.08 0.61 -5.96
CA TYR A 80 12.43 -0.67 -6.23
C TYR A 80 11.49 -1.05 -5.10
N HIS A 81 11.88 -0.82 -3.84
CA HIS A 81 11.00 -1.02 -2.70
C HIS A 81 9.79 -0.08 -2.74
N VAL A 82 10.00 1.19 -3.05
CA VAL A 82 8.93 2.18 -3.17
C VAL A 82 7.95 1.82 -4.30
N ALA A 83 8.46 1.45 -5.48
CA ALA A 83 7.63 1.07 -6.61
C ALA A 83 6.90 -0.27 -6.39
N LEU A 84 7.62 -1.30 -5.98
CA LEU A 84 7.05 -2.64 -5.80
C LEU A 84 6.18 -2.70 -4.55
N ASP A 85 6.72 -2.33 -3.38
CA ASP A 85 6.07 -2.50 -2.08
C ASP A 85 5.04 -1.42 -1.80
N GLY A 86 5.35 -0.17 -2.14
CA GLY A 86 4.44 0.96 -2.00
C GLY A 86 3.41 1.08 -3.12
N GLY A 87 3.64 0.46 -4.29
CA GLY A 87 2.78 0.66 -5.46
C GLY A 87 2.81 2.12 -5.92
N VAL A 88 3.98 2.76 -5.82
CA VAL A 88 4.22 4.16 -6.17
C VAL A 88 4.67 4.23 -7.63
N ASP A 89 3.95 4.99 -8.44
CA ASP A 89 4.29 5.16 -9.84
C ASP A 89 5.41 6.21 -9.99
N ILE A 90 6.61 5.75 -10.36
CA ILE A 90 7.78 6.63 -10.53
C ILE A 90 7.72 7.30 -11.91
N LEU A 91 7.70 8.63 -11.93
CA LEU A 91 7.64 9.44 -13.15
C LEU A 91 9.00 9.52 -13.86
N LEU A 92 10.07 9.73 -13.08
CA LEU A 92 11.42 9.93 -13.59
C LEU A 92 12.44 9.41 -12.57
N ASP A 93 13.36 8.55 -13.00
CA ASP A 93 14.41 7.97 -12.17
C ASP A 93 15.79 7.91 -12.85
N ASP A 94 15.91 8.48 -14.05
CA ASP A 94 17.19 8.66 -14.73
C ASP A 94 18.02 9.74 -14.00
N PRO A 95 19.21 9.41 -13.46
CA PRO A 95 19.97 10.33 -12.61
C PRO A 95 20.23 11.68 -13.27
N SER A 96 20.65 11.69 -14.54
CA SER A 96 20.98 12.93 -15.26
C SER A 96 19.74 13.82 -15.43
N ARG A 97 18.59 13.23 -15.75
CA ARG A 97 17.35 13.97 -15.95
C ARG A 97 16.74 14.44 -14.64
N VAL A 98 16.84 13.65 -13.57
CA VAL A 98 16.32 14.03 -12.25
C VAL A 98 17.13 15.20 -11.67
N GLU A 99 18.44 15.20 -11.85
CA GLU A 99 19.30 16.30 -11.41
C GLU A 99 18.93 17.63 -12.11
N MET A 100 18.65 17.57 -13.41
CA MET A 100 18.18 18.72 -14.19
C MET A 100 16.71 19.12 -13.89
N PHE A 101 15.96 18.30 -13.14
CA PHE A 101 14.53 18.51 -12.92
C PHE A 101 14.23 19.53 -11.82
N ASN A 102 14.06 20.79 -12.24
CA ASN A 102 13.79 21.92 -11.34
C ASN A 102 12.29 22.25 -11.16
N HIS A 103 11.39 21.40 -11.66
CA HIS A 103 9.93 21.64 -11.62
C HIS A 103 9.23 21.03 -10.39
N HIS A 104 9.98 20.54 -9.39
CA HIS A 104 9.41 19.97 -8.17
C HIS A 104 8.92 21.04 -7.20
N THR A 105 7.83 20.78 -6.49
CA THR A 105 7.28 21.65 -5.43
C THR A 105 7.74 21.22 -4.04
N LEU A 106 8.00 19.93 -3.85
CA LEU A 106 8.53 19.36 -2.62
C LEU A 106 9.79 18.53 -2.93
N ALA A 107 10.87 18.80 -2.22
CA ALA A 107 12.01 17.90 -2.11
C ALA A 107 11.95 17.15 -0.77
N VAL A 108 12.17 15.85 -0.82
CA VAL A 108 12.15 14.90 0.30
C VAL A 108 13.52 14.27 0.36
N ASP A 109 14.39 14.82 1.21
CA ASP A 109 15.76 14.36 1.34
C ASP A 109 15.88 13.47 2.57
N ILE A 110 16.14 12.19 2.33
CA ILE A 110 16.29 11.15 3.33
C ILE A 110 17.76 10.79 3.40
N ASN A 111 18.40 10.99 4.54
CA ASN A 111 19.79 10.61 4.75
C ASN A 111 19.91 9.63 5.91
N ALA A 112 21.01 8.89 5.93
CA ALA A 112 21.33 7.96 7.00
C ALA A 112 22.60 8.43 7.69
N VAL A 113 22.61 8.46 9.02
CA VAL A 113 23.82 8.76 9.78
C VAL A 113 24.41 7.43 10.25
N TYR A 114 25.00 6.69 9.32
CA TYR A 114 25.84 5.51 9.60
C TYR A 114 27.30 5.84 9.31
N PRO A 115 28.25 5.35 10.13
CA PRO A 115 29.61 5.12 9.65
C PRO A 115 29.56 3.85 8.80
N SER A 116 29.25 3.97 7.50
CA SER A 116 29.40 2.80 6.62
C SER A 116 30.90 2.54 6.40
N PRO A 117 31.40 1.31 6.59
CA PRO A 117 32.74 0.92 6.14
C PRO A 117 32.89 1.01 4.60
N GLU A 118 31.77 1.09 3.89
CA GLU A 118 31.66 1.29 2.44
C GLU A 118 31.29 2.74 2.07
N ALA A 119 31.37 3.69 3.03
CA ALA A 119 31.28 5.11 2.74
C ALA A 119 32.53 5.55 1.96
N ASN A 120 32.58 5.20 0.69
CA ASN A 120 33.34 5.96 -0.28
C ASN A 120 32.88 7.43 -0.17
N GLU A 121 33.83 8.35 -0.24
CA GLU A 121 33.63 9.80 -0.09
C GLU A 121 32.66 10.39 -1.13
N ASP A 122 32.25 9.61 -2.15
CA ASP A 122 31.22 9.92 -3.15
C ASP A 122 29.87 9.20 -2.89
N GLN A 123 29.21 9.45 -1.74
CA GLN A 123 27.81 9.04 -1.59
C GLN A 123 26.90 9.94 -2.43
N SER A 124 26.83 9.67 -3.74
CA SER A 124 25.85 10.30 -4.63
C SER A 124 24.44 9.94 -4.15
N LEU A 125 23.63 10.94 -3.80
CA LEU A 125 22.21 10.72 -3.52
C LEU A 125 21.51 10.25 -4.80
N PHE A 126 20.69 9.21 -4.66
CA PHE A 126 19.82 8.75 -5.71
C PHE A 126 18.49 9.47 -5.57
N SER A 127 18.07 10.13 -6.65
CA SER A 127 16.80 10.86 -6.67
C SER A 127 15.84 10.31 -7.70
N PHE A 128 14.55 10.40 -7.42
CA PHE A 128 13.48 10.10 -8.35
C PHE A 128 12.29 11.04 -8.15
N ILE A 129 11.43 11.17 -9.17
CA ILE A 129 10.25 12.05 -9.16
C ILE A 129 8.98 11.22 -9.09
N ILE A 130 8.05 11.64 -8.22
CA ILE A 130 6.68 11.12 -8.10
C ILE A 130 5.66 12.26 -8.20
N LEU A 131 4.37 11.93 -8.34
CA LEU A 131 3.27 12.87 -8.49
C LEU A 131 2.32 12.88 -7.29
N SER A 132 1.92 14.06 -6.83
CA SER A 132 1.01 14.16 -5.68
C SER A 132 -0.43 13.75 -6.04
N GLU A 133 -0.90 14.11 -7.23
CA GLU A 133 -2.32 14.04 -7.62
C GLU A 133 -2.84 12.62 -7.83
N THR A 134 -1.93 11.66 -8.06
CA THR A 134 -2.21 10.24 -8.22
C THR A 134 -2.16 9.47 -6.89
N GLY A 135 -1.88 10.16 -5.79
CA GLY A 135 -1.76 9.58 -4.45
C GLY A 135 -0.40 8.91 -4.19
N ASP A 136 0.59 9.08 -5.08
CA ASP A 136 1.89 8.42 -4.98
C ASP A 136 2.67 8.88 -3.74
N LEU A 137 2.51 10.14 -3.31
CA LEU A 137 3.09 10.63 -2.06
C LEU A 137 2.55 9.91 -0.82
N GLU A 138 1.23 9.71 -0.76
CA GLU A 138 0.61 9.02 0.36
C GLU A 138 1.05 7.55 0.41
N ARG A 139 1.08 6.89 -0.75
CA ARG A 139 1.59 5.52 -0.89
C ARG A 139 3.06 5.41 -0.51
N PHE A 140 3.89 6.39 -0.89
CA PHE A 140 5.29 6.47 -0.51
C PHE A 140 5.45 6.53 1.02
N CYS A 141 4.80 7.49 1.68
CA CYS A 141 4.89 7.62 3.13
C CYS A 141 4.31 6.39 3.85
N LYS A 142 3.27 5.77 3.30
CA LYS A 142 2.68 4.54 3.84
C LYS A 142 3.60 3.33 3.70
N SER A 143 4.32 3.22 2.60
CA SER A 143 5.36 2.20 2.40
C SER A 143 6.49 2.37 3.42
N TRP A 144 6.92 3.61 3.68
CA TRP A 144 7.92 3.89 4.70
C TRP A 144 7.40 3.56 6.11
N PHE A 145 6.18 3.96 6.46
CA PHE A 145 5.54 3.54 7.71
C PHE A 145 5.57 2.02 7.91
N TYR A 146 5.21 1.25 6.89
CA TYR A 146 5.27 -0.21 6.99
C TYR A 146 6.70 -0.76 7.11
N SER A 147 7.67 -0.08 6.50
CA SER A 147 9.08 -0.41 6.65
C SER A 147 9.55 -0.14 8.08
N SER A 148 9.14 0.98 8.70
CA SER A 148 9.55 1.32 10.06
C SER A 148 8.92 0.41 11.12
N VAL A 149 7.68 -0.06 10.96
CA VAL A 149 7.12 -1.05 11.89
C VAL A 149 7.72 -2.44 11.69
N THR A 150 8.19 -2.76 10.48
CA THR A 150 8.88 -4.03 10.19
C THR A 150 10.33 -4.01 10.66
N MET A 151 10.97 -2.85 10.65
CA MET A 151 12.33 -2.62 11.16
C MET A 151 12.30 -1.46 12.17
N PRO A 152 11.91 -1.71 13.44
CA PRO A 152 11.66 -0.65 14.43
C PRO A 152 12.84 0.30 14.70
N TYR A 153 14.07 -0.14 14.43
CA TYR A 153 15.27 0.68 14.60
C TYR A 153 15.59 1.56 13.38
N LEU A 154 14.92 1.36 12.24
CA LEU A 154 15.25 2.02 10.98
C LEU A 154 15.30 3.54 11.13
N ASN A 155 14.19 4.15 11.58
CA ASN A 155 14.04 5.61 11.60
C ASN A 155 14.99 6.30 12.58
N ALA A 156 15.43 5.61 13.65
CA ALA A 156 16.37 6.16 14.63
C ALA A 156 17.75 6.49 14.01
N HIS A 157 18.03 6.00 12.80
CA HIS A 157 19.25 6.30 12.04
C HIS A 157 19.02 7.27 10.88
N LEU A 158 17.77 7.66 10.61
CA LEU A 158 17.40 8.47 9.45
C LEU A 158 17.20 9.94 9.82
N THR A 159 17.64 10.82 8.94
CA THR A 159 17.28 12.23 8.96
C THR A 159 16.39 12.54 7.76
N LEU A 160 15.41 13.40 7.98
CA LEU A 160 14.46 13.83 6.96
C LEU A 160 14.46 15.35 6.84
N THR A 161 14.71 15.84 5.63
CA THR A 161 14.49 17.25 5.29
C THR A 161 13.40 17.35 4.23
N LEU A 162 12.34 18.09 4.55
CA LEU A 162 11.27 18.44 3.62
C LEU A 162 11.46 19.88 3.19
N GLN A 163 11.75 20.12 1.91
CA GLN A 163 11.94 21.47 1.38
C GLN A 163 10.84 21.80 0.38
N LEU A 164 10.05 22.83 0.68
CA LEU A 164 9.04 23.34 -0.25
C LEU A 164 9.60 24.47 -1.11
N GLN A 165 9.21 24.50 -2.38
CA GLN A 165 9.60 25.56 -3.32
C GLN A 165 8.50 25.84 -4.36
N ASP A 166 8.56 27.01 -4.99
CA ASP A 166 7.64 27.40 -6.06
C ASP A 166 8.21 27.05 -7.45
N ALA A 167 7.69 25.96 -8.03
CA ALA A 167 8.08 25.53 -9.36
C ALA A 167 7.76 26.57 -10.46
N PHE A 168 6.78 27.46 -10.26
CA PHE A 168 6.45 28.52 -11.22
C PHE A 168 7.53 29.59 -11.30
N ILE A 169 8.20 29.88 -10.19
CA ILE A 169 9.23 30.92 -10.12
C ILE A 169 10.55 30.35 -10.61
N LYS A 170 10.96 29.18 -10.12
CA LYS A 170 12.27 28.59 -10.46
C LYS A 170 12.42 28.14 -11.91
N ALA A 171 11.38 27.57 -12.49
CA ALA A 171 11.52 26.81 -13.73
C ALA A 171 10.94 27.52 -14.96
N SER A 172 10.41 28.73 -14.80
CA SER A 172 9.78 29.50 -15.87
C SER A 172 10.74 30.57 -16.42
N PRO A 173 10.93 30.66 -17.75
CA PRO A 173 11.62 31.80 -18.36
C PRO A 173 10.84 33.11 -18.23
N PHE A 174 9.57 33.04 -17.82
CA PHE A 174 8.72 34.21 -17.54
C PHE A 174 8.10 34.06 -16.14
N PRO A 175 8.89 34.32 -15.07
CA PRO A 175 8.39 34.27 -13.71
C PRO A 175 7.35 35.37 -13.50
N ILE A 176 6.28 35.07 -12.77
CA ILE A 176 5.28 36.08 -12.37
C ILE A 176 5.70 36.57 -10.99
N ALA A 177 6.07 37.84 -10.88
CA ALA A 177 6.33 38.47 -9.59
C ALA A 177 5.01 38.60 -8.80
N GLY A 178 5.01 38.18 -7.54
CA GLY A 178 3.80 38.18 -6.70
C GLY A 178 3.90 37.22 -5.51
N GLU A 179 2.75 36.89 -4.93
CA GLU A 179 2.66 35.93 -3.82
C GLU A 179 3.07 34.50 -4.25
N PRO A 180 3.64 33.68 -3.35
CA PRO A 180 3.97 32.29 -3.62
C PRO A 180 2.75 31.50 -4.12
N HIS A 181 2.89 30.71 -5.18
CA HIS A 181 1.78 29.95 -5.77
C HIS A 181 1.44 28.67 -4.98
N VAL A 182 2.24 28.35 -3.96
CA VAL A 182 2.01 27.21 -3.07
C VAL A 182 1.18 27.65 -1.88
N SER A 183 -0.15 27.59 -2.05
CA SER A 183 -1.12 27.94 -1.01
C SER A 183 -0.93 27.11 0.27
N LYS A 184 -1.40 27.64 1.41
CA LYS A 184 -1.40 26.91 2.69
C LYS A 184 -2.02 25.51 2.56
N GLN A 185 -3.16 25.41 1.87
CA GLN A 185 -3.84 24.14 1.63
C GLN A 185 -2.95 23.15 0.85
N LYS A 186 -2.21 23.64 -0.16
CA LYS A 186 -1.27 22.78 -0.92
C LYS A 186 -0.10 22.34 -0.04
N GLN A 187 0.42 23.21 0.83
CA GLN A 187 1.43 22.81 1.82
C GLN A 187 0.90 21.74 2.78
N GLU A 188 -0.34 21.87 3.26
CA GLU A 188 -0.98 20.86 4.11
C GLU A 188 -1.10 19.50 3.39
N ILE A 189 -1.55 19.49 2.13
CA ILE A 189 -1.64 18.26 1.33
C ILE A 189 -0.27 17.60 1.16
N LEU A 190 0.78 18.37 0.88
CA LEU A 190 2.14 17.87 0.65
C LEU A 190 2.83 17.38 1.93
N LEU A 191 2.54 18.01 3.07
CA LEU A 191 3.24 17.73 4.32
C LEU A 191 2.52 16.70 5.20
N LYS A 192 1.18 16.67 5.17
CA LYS A 192 0.36 15.76 6.01
C LYS A 192 0.76 14.28 5.92
N PRO A 193 1.07 13.70 4.74
CA PRO A 193 1.41 12.28 4.64
C PRO A 193 2.63 11.86 5.47
N PHE A 194 3.55 12.77 5.76
CA PHE A 194 4.75 12.49 6.58
C PHE A 194 4.45 12.36 8.07
N GLY A 195 3.24 12.73 8.52
CA GLY A 195 2.83 12.61 9.92
C GLY A 195 2.92 11.19 10.48
N GLN A 196 2.79 10.17 9.63
CA GLN A 196 2.92 8.76 10.03
C GLN A 196 4.37 8.28 10.24
N ILE A 197 5.37 9.09 9.85
CA ILE A 197 6.79 8.75 10.02
C ILE A 197 7.23 9.19 11.41
N LYS A 198 7.53 8.23 12.27
CA LYS A 198 7.87 8.44 13.69
C LYS A 198 9.35 8.17 13.95
N ASP A 199 9.83 8.62 15.11
CA ASP A 199 11.12 8.21 15.68
C ASP A 199 12.33 8.46 14.76
N LEU A 200 12.29 9.54 13.97
CA LEU A 200 13.42 9.99 13.18
C LEU A 200 14.51 10.56 14.07
N ARG A 201 15.78 10.36 13.68
CA ARG A 201 16.93 11.00 14.35
C ARG A 201 16.86 12.51 14.28
N GLU A 202 16.54 13.04 13.11
CA GLU A 202 16.41 14.47 12.87
C GLU A 202 15.34 14.74 11.83
N PHE A 203 14.58 15.81 12.04
CA PHE A 203 13.51 16.22 11.14
C PHE A 203 13.51 17.74 10.94
N LYS A 204 13.53 18.19 9.69
CA LYS A 204 13.50 19.60 9.30
C LYS A 204 12.47 19.84 8.21
N VAL A 205 11.76 20.96 8.33
CA VAL A 205 10.92 21.50 7.25
C VAL A 205 11.48 22.84 6.85
N LEU A 206 11.94 22.97 5.61
CA LEU A 206 12.56 24.17 5.08
C LEU A 206 11.66 24.81 4.03
N GLY A 207 11.64 26.14 4.04
CA GLY A 207 11.16 26.93 2.91
C GLY A 207 12.34 27.19 1.99
N GLY A 208 12.25 26.81 0.72
CA GLY A 208 13.19 27.24 -0.30
C GLY A 208 13.00 28.72 -0.60
N ASP A 209 12.27 29.01 -1.67
CA ASP A 209 11.82 30.35 -2.05
C ASP A 209 10.44 30.72 -1.48
N ILE A 210 9.79 29.81 -0.74
CA ILE A 210 8.51 30.05 -0.09
C ILE A 210 8.59 29.96 1.43
N SER A 211 7.76 30.72 2.12
CA SER A 211 7.60 30.57 3.57
C SER A 211 6.66 29.41 3.91
N VAL A 212 7.08 28.56 4.84
CA VAL A 212 6.26 27.47 5.37
C VAL A 212 5.34 28.03 6.45
N TYR A 213 4.03 27.83 6.32
CA TYR A 213 3.09 28.33 7.32
C TYR A 213 3.36 27.69 8.71
N PRO A 214 3.50 28.49 9.79
CA PRO A 214 3.79 27.96 11.13
C PRO A 214 2.74 26.96 11.63
N SER A 215 1.47 27.18 11.29
CA SER A 215 0.37 26.26 11.63
C SER A 215 0.52 24.89 10.97
N VAL A 216 0.97 24.84 9.72
CA VAL A 216 1.19 23.58 8.98
C VAL A 216 2.39 22.83 9.55
N ARG A 217 3.51 23.53 9.79
CA ARG A 217 4.69 22.93 10.44
C ARG A 217 4.35 22.37 11.83
N LYS A 218 3.57 23.12 12.62
CA LYS A 218 3.13 22.68 13.96
C LYS A 218 2.25 21.43 13.86
N ALA A 219 1.25 21.43 12.97
CA ALA A 219 0.36 20.29 12.79
C ALA A 219 1.12 19.02 12.38
N LEU A 220 2.05 19.13 11.42
CA LEU A 220 2.90 18.01 11.02
C LEU A 220 3.74 17.50 12.20
N LYS A 221 4.40 18.40 12.93
CA LYS A 221 5.23 18.02 14.08
C LYS A 221 4.41 17.31 15.16
N THR A 222 3.24 17.85 15.50
CA THR A 222 2.32 17.22 16.47
C THR A 222 1.88 15.83 16.00
N GLU A 223 1.58 15.67 14.71
CA GLU A 223 1.26 14.35 14.17
C GLU A 223 2.46 13.40 14.31
N MET A 224 3.67 13.80 13.89
CA MET A 224 4.89 12.97 14.00
C MET A 224 5.29 12.61 15.44
N GLU A 225 4.94 13.44 16.42
CA GLU A 225 5.16 13.18 17.85
C GLU A 225 4.08 12.26 18.46
N THR A 226 2.93 12.10 17.79
CA THR A 226 1.87 11.20 18.24
C THR A 226 2.35 9.75 18.08
N PRO A 227 2.44 8.95 19.16
CA PRO A 227 2.87 7.56 19.08
C PRO A 227 1.97 6.72 18.17
N LEU A 228 2.51 5.62 17.66
CA LEU A 228 1.70 4.64 16.93
C LEU A 228 0.72 3.94 17.87
N ASP A 229 -0.47 3.65 17.35
CA ASP A 229 -1.47 2.82 18.05
C ASP A 229 -0.82 1.51 18.49
N PRO A 230 -0.82 1.17 19.79
CA PRO A 230 -0.12 -0.01 20.29
C PRO A 230 -0.76 -1.31 19.77
N PRO A 231 -0.04 -2.45 19.80
CA PRO A 231 -0.52 -3.72 19.25
C PRO A 231 -1.92 -4.13 19.70
N GLU A 232 -2.26 -3.92 20.97
CA GLU A 232 -3.60 -4.20 21.51
C GLU A 232 -4.70 -3.40 20.83
N THR A 233 -4.49 -2.10 20.59
CA THR A 233 -5.45 -1.23 19.91
C THR A 233 -5.64 -1.65 18.45
N CYS A 234 -4.54 -2.03 17.77
CA CYS A 234 -4.61 -2.61 16.43
C CYS A 234 -5.46 -3.89 16.38
N LEU A 235 -5.25 -4.80 17.34
CA LEU A 235 -5.97 -6.07 17.43
C LEU A 235 -7.45 -5.88 17.79
N GLU A 236 -7.76 -4.94 18.67
CA GLU A 236 -9.13 -4.58 19.06
C GLU A 236 -9.91 -4.01 17.88
N LYS A 237 -9.33 -3.02 17.19
CA LYS A 237 -9.92 -2.42 16.00
C LYS A 237 -10.16 -3.45 14.89
N ALA A 238 -9.19 -4.36 14.66
CA ALA A 238 -9.36 -5.42 13.69
C ALA A 238 -10.44 -6.43 14.11
N THR A 239 -10.61 -6.68 15.41
CA THR A 239 -11.67 -7.54 15.94
C THR A 239 -13.04 -6.92 15.72
N GLU A 240 -13.20 -5.63 16.04
CA GLU A 240 -14.43 -4.87 15.80
C GLU A 240 -14.82 -4.90 14.31
N LEU A 241 -13.88 -4.56 13.42
CA LEU A 241 -14.10 -4.58 11.97
C LEU A 241 -14.45 -5.98 11.44
N LYS A 242 -13.82 -7.03 11.99
CA LYS A 242 -14.17 -8.42 11.68
C LYS A 242 -15.62 -8.71 12.11
N ASP A 243 -16.04 -8.27 13.29
CA ASP A 243 -17.39 -8.54 13.80
C ASP A 243 -18.48 -7.77 13.04
N GLN A 244 -18.19 -6.53 12.64
CA GLN A 244 -19.01 -5.80 11.68
C GLN A 244 -19.10 -6.56 10.35
N GLY A 245 -17.97 -7.06 9.83
CA GLY A 245 -17.93 -7.87 8.62
C GLY A 245 -18.73 -9.16 8.73
N ASN A 246 -18.70 -9.83 9.89
CA ASN A 246 -19.51 -11.02 10.17
C ASN A 246 -21.01 -10.70 10.17
N THR A 247 -21.38 -9.56 10.74
CA THR A 247 -22.78 -9.07 10.72
C THR A 247 -23.24 -8.84 9.28
N ALA A 248 -22.42 -8.17 8.45
CA ALA A 248 -22.71 -7.96 7.03
C ALA A 248 -22.81 -9.29 6.26
N LEU A 249 -21.90 -10.24 6.53
CA LEU A 249 -21.90 -11.57 5.93
C LEU A 249 -23.20 -12.33 6.22
N LEU A 250 -23.65 -12.31 7.49
CA LEU A 250 -24.90 -12.96 7.90
C LEU A 250 -26.13 -12.29 7.28
N ALA A 251 -26.08 -10.98 7.06
CA ALA A 251 -27.12 -10.21 6.38
C ALA A 251 -27.13 -10.37 4.85
N GLY A 252 -26.26 -11.22 4.28
CA GLY A 252 -26.17 -11.43 2.83
C GLY A 252 -25.42 -10.33 2.07
N LYS A 253 -24.79 -9.38 2.77
CA LYS A 253 -24.04 -8.25 2.18
C LYS A 253 -22.57 -8.62 2.00
N TYR A 254 -22.30 -9.51 1.05
CA TYR A 254 -20.98 -10.15 0.93
C TYR A 254 -19.86 -9.21 0.47
N THR A 255 -20.14 -8.25 -0.41
CA THR A 255 -19.15 -7.25 -0.86
C THR A 255 -18.74 -6.32 0.28
N GLU A 256 -19.73 -5.81 1.03
CA GLU A 256 -19.50 -5.01 2.24
C GLU A 256 -18.71 -5.79 3.30
N ALA A 257 -19.03 -7.08 3.49
CA ALA A 257 -18.26 -7.95 4.39
C ALA A 257 -16.77 -8.04 3.98
N ILE A 258 -16.48 -8.20 2.68
CA ILE A 258 -15.10 -8.24 2.17
C ILE A 258 -14.38 -6.91 2.41
N GLU A 259 -15.04 -5.77 2.20
CA GLU A 259 -14.47 -4.45 2.49
C GLU A 259 -14.12 -4.29 3.97
N LEU A 260 -15.02 -4.72 4.86
CA LEU A 260 -14.79 -4.70 6.31
C LEU A 260 -13.65 -5.64 6.72
N TYR A 261 -13.55 -6.84 6.13
CA TYR A 261 -12.43 -7.74 6.36
C TYR A 261 -11.10 -7.17 5.84
N ASN A 262 -11.09 -6.46 4.71
CA ASN A 262 -9.91 -5.76 4.22
C ASN A 262 -9.48 -4.63 5.17
N LYS A 263 -10.43 -3.87 5.73
CA LYS A 263 -10.15 -2.88 6.78
C LYS A 263 -9.60 -3.54 8.04
N ALA A 264 -10.11 -4.72 8.42
CA ALA A 264 -9.61 -5.48 9.56
C ALA A 264 -8.18 -5.99 9.33
N PHE A 265 -7.86 -6.52 8.14
CA PHE A 265 -6.48 -6.86 7.76
C PHE A 265 -5.56 -5.64 7.86
N LEU A 266 -6.00 -4.49 7.33
CA LEU A 266 -5.23 -3.26 7.35
C LEU A 266 -4.90 -2.80 8.78
N ALA A 267 -5.86 -2.91 9.70
CA ALA A 267 -5.69 -2.55 11.11
C ALA A 267 -4.61 -3.38 11.82
N ILE A 268 -4.32 -4.60 11.37
CA ILE A 268 -3.19 -5.44 11.86
C ILE A 268 -2.00 -5.45 10.87
N HIS A 269 -1.80 -4.35 10.13
CA HIS A 269 -0.68 -4.14 9.21
C HIS A 269 -0.58 -5.21 8.10
N ILE A 270 -1.73 -5.67 7.60
CA ILE A 270 -1.82 -6.56 6.44
C ILE A 270 -2.52 -5.80 5.31
N VAL A 271 -1.78 -5.50 4.24
CA VAL A 271 -2.32 -4.80 3.08
C VAL A 271 -2.80 -5.83 2.05
N VAL A 272 -4.07 -5.74 1.67
CA VAL A 272 -4.68 -6.57 0.62
C VAL A 272 -4.98 -5.68 -0.58
N THR A 273 -4.37 -5.98 -1.73
CA THR A 273 -4.55 -5.21 -2.98
C THR A 273 -4.89 -6.16 -4.11
N ALA A 274 -6.15 -6.17 -4.54
CA ALA A 274 -6.65 -7.11 -5.54
C ALA A 274 -6.28 -8.57 -5.23
N ARG A 275 -5.26 -9.11 -5.92
CA ARG A 275 -4.77 -10.50 -5.79
C ARG A 275 -3.55 -10.63 -4.87
N THR A 276 -2.99 -9.53 -4.36
CA THR A 276 -1.83 -9.53 -3.47
C THR A 276 -2.19 -9.27 -2.02
N ARG A 277 -1.38 -9.84 -1.11
CA ARG A 277 -1.48 -9.67 0.34
C ARG A 277 -0.07 -9.57 0.89
N ARG A 278 0.25 -8.44 1.51
CA ARG A 278 1.53 -8.17 2.16
C ARG A 278 1.33 -8.04 3.66
N VAL A 279 2.25 -8.61 4.42
CA VAL A 279 2.21 -8.66 5.89
C VAL A 279 3.41 -7.89 6.40
N TYR A 280 3.18 -6.91 7.27
CA TYR A 280 4.21 -6.03 7.80
C TYR A 280 4.21 -6.03 9.33
N GLY A 281 5.32 -5.61 9.93
CA GLY A 281 5.36 -5.32 11.36
C GLY A 281 5.39 -6.54 12.27
N ASP A 282 5.93 -7.68 11.85
CA ASP A 282 6.05 -8.84 12.76
C ASP A 282 6.80 -8.48 14.07
N PRO A 283 7.94 -7.75 14.04
CA PRO A 283 8.59 -7.27 15.26
C PRO A 283 7.75 -6.28 16.08
N TYR A 284 6.86 -5.52 15.43
CA TYR A 284 5.96 -4.60 16.11
C TYR A 284 4.98 -5.33 17.04
N PHE A 285 4.50 -6.50 16.61
CA PHE A 285 3.60 -7.35 17.37
C PHE A 285 4.34 -8.39 18.24
N ASP A 286 5.67 -8.41 18.28
CA ASP A 286 6.44 -9.38 19.08
C ASP A 286 6.58 -8.96 20.56
N LYS A 287 5.44 -8.80 21.24
CA LYS A 287 5.36 -8.33 22.62
C LYS A 287 4.19 -9.00 23.37
N ILE A 288 4.30 -9.05 24.69
CA ILE A 288 3.18 -9.43 25.58
C ILE A 288 2.37 -8.19 25.89
N ILE A 289 1.05 -8.29 25.79
CA ILE A 289 0.13 -7.20 26.10
C ILE A 289 -0.11 -7.17 27.61
N HIS A 290 0.27 -6.09 28.27
CA HIS A 290 0.10 -5.92 29.71
C HIS A 290 -1.06 -4.99 30.09
N SER A 291 -1.64 -4.30 29.11
CA SER A 291 -2.73 -3.34 29.29
C SER A 291 -3.95 -4.02 29.93
N PRO A 292 -4.38 -3.60 31.14
CA PRO A 292 -5.39 -4.32 31.92
C PRO A 292 -6.80 -4.24 31.32
N ASP A 293 -7.09 -3.19 30.57
CA ASP A 293 -8.39 -2.98 29.94
C ASP A 293 -8.52 -3.69 28.58
N SER A 294 -7.46 -4.35 28.11
CA SER A 294 -7.46 -5.01 26.80
C SER A 294 -8.04 -6.43 26.88
N GLN A 295 -8.86 -6.80 25.90
CA GLN A 295 -9.32 -8.19 25.73
C GLN A 295 -8.18 -9.18 25.43
N PHE A 296 -6.98 -8.67 25.10
CA PHE A 296 -5.78 -9.45 24.83
C PHE A 296 -4.78 -9.45 25.99
N GLN A 297 -5.20 -9.02 27.20
CA GLN A 297 -4.33 -8.98 28.38
C GLN A 297 -3.59 -10.32 28.59
N ASN A 298 -2.29 -10.23 28.86
CA ASN A 298 -1.34 -11.33 29.06
C ASN A 298 -1.17 -12.27 27.86
N GLN A 299 -1.66 -11.91 26.68
CA GLN A 299 -1.41 -12.66 25.44
C GLN A 299 -0.21 -12.08 24.70
N HIS A 300 0.49 -12.95 23.95
CA HIS A 300 1.48 -12.50 22.98
C HIS A 300 0.75 -11.94 21.74
N ALA A 301 1.00 -10.67 21.40
CA ALA A 301 0.27 -9.97 20.36
C ALA A 301 0.46 -10.61 18.98
N GLY A 302 1.63 -11.17 18.69
CA GLY A 302 1.93 -11.90 17.46
C GLY A 302 1.07 -13.16 17.31
N GLN A 303 0.88 -13.91 18.39
CA GLN A 303 0.00 -15.09 18.39
C GLN A 303 -1.47 -14.70 18.19
N ALA A 304 -1.95 -13.67 18.90
CA ALA A 304 -3.29 -13.14 18.73
C ALA A 304 -3.54 -12.63 17.29
N ARG A 305 -2.55 -11.95 16.71
CA ARG A 305 -2.57 -11.47 15.32
C ARG A 305 -2.67 -12.63 14.32
N ILE A 306 -1.89 -13.70 14.50
CA ILE A 306 -1.96 -14.89 13.65
C ILE A 306 -3.36 -15.51 13.72
N LEU A 307 -3.92 -15.68 14.91
CA LEU A 307 -5.27 -16.23 15.09
C LEU A 307 -6.33 -15.37 14.38
N LEU A 308 -6.25 -14.05 14.54
CA LEU A 308 -7.16 -13.11 13.89
C LEU A 308 -7.02 -13.16 12.36
N ARG A 309 -5.79 -13.25 11.84
CA ARG A 309 -5.51 -13.41 10.42
C ARG A 309 -6.17 -14.68 9.85
N VAL A 310 -6.03 -15.83 10.52
CA VAL A 310 -6.62 -17.10 10.04
C VAL A 310 -8.16 -17.00 10.03
N ARG A 311 -8.77 -16.40 11.06
CA ARG A 311 -10.23 -16.13 11.10
C ARG A 311 -10.68 -15.23 9.95
N LEU A 312 -9.96 -14.14 9.68
CA LEU A 312 -10.27 -13.22 8.59
C LEU A 312 -10.16 -13.91 7.22
N VAL A 313 -9.12 -14.71 7.00
CA VAL A 313 -8.96 -15.50 5.77
C VAL A 313 -10.14 -16.44 5.58
N SER A 314 -10.45 -17.24 6.61
CA SER A 314 -11.57 -18.17 6.62
C SER A 314 -12.86 -17.46 6.19
N ASN A 315 -13.21 -16.34 6.82
CA ASN A 315 -14.46 -15.61 6.55
C ASN A 315 -14.48 -14.91 5.18
N THR A 316 -13.32 -14.41 4.73
CA THR A 316 -13.18 -13.82 3.39
C THR A 316 -13.42 -14.87 2.30
N ILE A 317 -12.89 -16.09 2.45
CA ILE A 317 -13.17 -17.18 1.49
C ILE A 317 -14.67 -17.50 1.47
N LEU A 318 -15.33 -17.54 2.64
CA LEU A 318 -16.77 -17.77 2.70
C LEU A 318 -17.57 -16.69 1.96
N ALA A 319 -17.21 -15.42 2.12
CA ALA A 319 -17.84 -14.33 1.38
C ALA A 319 -17.67 -14.49 -0.14
N TYR A 320 -16.46 -14.85 -0.60
CA TYR A 320 -16.21 -15.11 -2.02
C TYR A 320 -17.00 -16.31 -2.55
N LEU A 321 -17.10 -17.41 -1.79
CA LEU A 321 -17.93 -18.57 -2.15
C LEU A 321 -19.41 -18.19 -2.27
N LYS A 322 -19.92 -17.33 -1.38
CA LYS A 322 -21.31 -16.84 -1.45
C LYS A 322 -21.57 -15.96 -2.67
N LEU A 323 -20.54 -15.25 -3.14
CA LEU A 323 -20.57 -14.51 -4.41
C LEU A 323 -20.28 -15.39 -5.63
N GLN A 324 -20.05 -16.69 -5.46
CA GLN A 324 -19.59 -17.61 -6.51
C GLN A 324 -18.29 -17.15 -7.20
N ASN A 325 -17.49 -16.31 -6.54
CA ASN A 325 -16.17 -15.92 -7.01
C ASN A 325 -15.14 -16.98 -6.60
N TYR A 326 -15.20 -18.13 -7.26
CA TYR A 326 -14.39 -19.31 -6.94
C TYR A 326 -12.89 -19.03 -7.09
N ASP A 327 -12.49 -18.24 -8.10
CA ASP A 327 -11.09 -17.86 -8.32
C ASP A 327 -10.48 -17.15 -7.11
N MET A 328 -11.21 -16.17 -6.56
CA MET A 328 -10.74 -15.44 -5.38
C MET A 328 -10.81 -16.28 -4.11
N ALA A 329 -11.79 -17.18 -3.99
CA ALA A 329 -11.85 -18.15 -2.88
C ALA A 329 -10.62 -19.06 -2.88
N ILE A 330 -10.28 -19.65 -4.04
CA ILE A 330 -9.12 -20.53 -4.23
C ILE A 330 -7.83 -19.75 -3.97
N LEU A 331 -7.66 -18.59 -4.62
CA LEU A 331 -6.45 -17.77 -4.48
C LEU A 331 -6.19 -17.39 -3.01
N THR A 332 -7.24 -16.93 -2.32
CA THR A 332 -7.15 -16.49 -0.92
C THR A 332 -6.79 -17.64 0.01
N GLY A 333 -7.41 -18.80 -0.18
CA GLY A 333 -7.18 -20.01 0.60
C GLY A 333 -5.83 -20.63 0.37
N MET A 334 -5.49 -20.91 -0.91
CA MET A 334 -4.22 -21.54 -1.28
C MET A 334 -3.01 -20.72 -0.84
N ARG A 335 -3.09 -19.39 -0.82
CA ARG A 335 -2.00 -18.56 -0.30
C ARG A 335 -1.66 -18.88 1.16
N THR A 336 -2.67 -19.08 2.01
CA THR A 336 -2.45 -19.42 3.41
C THR A 336 -1.99 -20.87 3.57
N ILE A 337 -2.55 -21.79 2.77
CA ILE A 337 -2.17 -23.21 2.75
C ILE A 337 -0.70 -23.38 2.33
N ARG A 338 -0.24 -22.69 1.28
CA ARG A 338 1.16 -22.72 0.82
C ARG A 338 2.13 -22.27 1.90
N ILE A 339 1.84 -21.14 2.56
CA ILE A 339 2.67 -20.63 3.67
C ILE A 339 2.76 -21.67 4.80
N MET A 340 1.64 -22.31 5.13
CA MET A 340 1.60 -23.35 6.16
C MET A 340 2.44 -24.56 5.77
N ARG A 341 2.31 -25.03 4.52
CA ARG A 341 3.12 -26.14 3.98
C ARG A 341 4.61 -25.82 4.03
N ALA A 342 5.00 -24.63 3.56
CA ALA A 342 6.39 -24.17 3.62
C ALA A 342 6.92 -24.16 5.07
N SER A 343 6.10 -23.72 6.04
CA SER A 343 6.51 -23.66 7.46
C SER A 343 6.78 -25.01 8.10
N VAL A 344 6.23 -26.10 7.55
CA VAL A 344 6.48 -27.48 8.00
C VAL A 344 7.37 -28.27 7.03
N GLY A 345 8.03 -27.59 6.08
CA GLY A 345 8.96 -28.21 5.13
C GLY A 345 8.30 -29.05 4.04
N LEU A 346 7.02 -28.85 3.77
CA LEU A 346 6.29 -29.52 2.69
C LEU A 346 6.34 -28.72 1.39
N ASP A 347 6.16 -29.42 0.27
CA ASP A 347 5.96 -28.79 -1.04
C ASP A 347 4.73 -27.88 -1.02
N GLU A 348 4.89 -26.63 -1.45
CA GLU A 348 3.84 -25.60 -1.35
C GLU A 348 2.59 -25.98 -2.18
N ASP A 349 2.79 -26.56 -3.37
CA ASP A 349 1.71 -26.82 -4.32
C ASP A 349 1.07 -28.19 -4.11
N HIS A 350 1.89 -29.20 -3.81
CA HIS A 350 1.46 -30.58 -3.70
C HIS A 350 1.14 -31.01 -2.26
N GLY A 351 1.70 -30.34 -1.25
CA GLY A 351 1.49 -30.68 0.16
C GLY A 351 2.07 -32.06 0.53
N ALA A 352 1.54 -32.66 1.60
CA ALA A 352 1.97 -33.99 2.01
C ALA A 352 1.16 -35.11 1.33
N GLN A 353 1.78 -36.28 1.12
CA GLN A 353 1.04 -37.49 0.73
C GLN A 353 0.05 -37.94 1.81
N ASN A 354 0.38 -37.71 3.08
CA ASN A 354 -0.47 -38.01 4.23
C ASN A 354 -1.02 -36.72 4.84
N ALA A 355 -2.35 -36.59 4.89
CA ALA A 355 -3.04 -35.42 5.43
C ALA A 355 -2.65 -35.09 6.88
N ASN A 356 -2.28 -36.09 7.68
CA ASN A 356 -1.83 -35.89 9.06
C ASN A 356 -0.47 -35.19 9.17
N MET A 357 0.37 -35.24 8.14
CA MET A 357 1.66 -34.54 8.11
C MET A 357 1.50 -33.05 7.78
N GLU A 358 0.40 -32.67 7.10
CA GLU A 358 0.08 -31.29 6.77
C GLU A 358 -0.69 -30.59 7.89
N ALA A 359 -1.48 -31.34 8.66
CA ALA A 359 -2.22 -30.82 9.80
C ALA A 359 -1.30 -30.58 11.01
N MET A 360 -1.15 -29.31 11.40
CA MET A 360 -0.38 -28.94 12.59
C MET A 360 -1.17 -29.21 13.88
N ALA A 361 -0.84 -30.31 14.55
CA ALA A 361 -1.39 -30.63 15.87
C ALA A 361 -1.00 -29.55 16.91
N GLY A 362 -1.94 -29.17 17.79
CA GLY A 362 -1.69 -28.19 18.86
C GLY A 362 -1.71 -26.72 18.43
N PHE A 363 -1.90 -26.40 17.15
CA PHE A 363 -2.08 -25.02 16.71
C PHE A 363 -3.43 -24.47 17.19
N VAL A 364 -3.42 -23.36 17.94
CA VAL A 364 -4.65 -22.74 18.50
C VAL A 364 -5.66 -22.35 17.41
N GLY A 365 -5.17 -22.03 16.20
CA GLY A 365 -6.02 -21.73 15.04
C GLY A 365 -6.45 -22.96 14.23
N ALA A 366 -6.22 -24.19 14.69
CA ALA A 366 -6.52 -25.43 13.96
C ALA A 366 -7.96 -25.52 13.42
N PRO A 367 -9.03 -25.16 14.17
CA PRO A 367 -10.39 -25.19 13.63
C PRO A 367 -10.59 -24.24 12.45
N GLU A 368 -9.97 -23.06 12.50
CA GLU A 368 -10.05 -22.08 11.41
C GLU A 368 -9.22 -22.49 10.21
N MET A 369 -8.07 -23.14 10.42
CA MET A 369 -7.33 -23.79 9.33
C MET A 369 -8.16 -24.86 8.65
N GLY A 370 -8.85 -25.72 9.40
CA GLY A 370 -9.78 -26.71 8.85
C GLY A 370 -10.86 -26.07 7.97
N LYS A 371 -11.44 -24.95 8.41
CA LYS A 371 -12.40 -24.17 7.60
C LYS A 371 -11.77 -23.60 6.33
N ILE A 372 -10.52 -23.13 6.39
CA ILE A 372 -9.78 -22.66 5.19
C ILE A 372 -9.61 -23.82 4.20
N TYR A 373 -9.11 -24.98 4.63
CA TYR A 373 -8.97 -26.15 3.75
C TYR A 373 -10.30 -26.54 3.13
N PHE A 374 -11.36 -26.67 3.93
CA PHE A 374 -12.69 -27.02 3.47
C PHE A 374 -13.25 -26.01 2.45
N ARG A 375 -13.24 -24.71 2.79
CA ARG A 375 -13.79 -23.65 1.93
C ARG A 375 -12.99 -23.51 0.62
N THR A 376 -11.67 -23.67 0.68
CA THR A 376 -10.81 -23.67 -0.52
C THR A 376 -11.14 -24.87 -1.41
N ALA A 377 -11.38 -26.05 -0.82
CA ALA A 377 -11.82 -27.23 -1.56
C ALA A 377 -13.17 -27.01 -2.26
N MET A 378 -14.11 -26.32 -1.60
CA MET A 378 -15.38 -25.95 -2.23
C MET A 378 -15.18 -24.99 -3.42
N GLY A 379 -14.17 -24.13 -3.36
CA GLY A 379 -13.76 -23.31 -4.51
C GLY A 379 -13.32 -24.17 -5.70
N TRP A 380 -12.39 -25.12 -5.47
CA TRP A 380 -11.93 -26.06 -6.50
C TRP A 380 -13.07 -26.92 -7.07
N LYS A 381 -13.95 -27.43 -6.20
CA LYS A 381 -15.16 -28.16 -6.60
C LYS A 381 -16.07 -27.29 -7.48
N GLY A 382 -16.24 -26.03 -7.13
CA GLY A 382 -17.07 -25.06 -7.88
C GLY A 382 -16.61 -24.83 -9.32
N ILE A 383 -15.33 -25.04 -9.62
CA ILE A 383 -14.77 -24.96 -10.97
C ILE A 383 -14.51 -26.34 -11.62
N GLY A 384 -15.07 -27.42 -11.05
CA GLY A 384 -14.97 -28.78 -11.60
C GLY A 384 -13.64 -29.50 -11.35
N ARG A 385 -12.76 -28.97 -10.50
CA ARG A 385 -11.45 -29.54 -10.15
C ARG A 385 -11.56 -30.45 -8.93
N THR A 386 -12.11 -31.65 -9.15
CA THR A 386 -12.50 -32.59 -8.09
C THR A 386 -11.32 -33.24 -7.39
N GLU A 387 -10.22 -33.52 -8.08
CA GLU A 387 -9.02 -34.11 -7.47
C GLU A 387 -8.37 -33.15 -6.45
N GLU A 388 -8.21 -31.89 -6.83
CA GLU A 388 -7.68 -30.83 -5.99
C GLU A 388 -8.59 -30.60 -4.78
N ALA A 389 -9.91 -30.56 -5.00
CA ALA A 389 -10.88 -30.48 -3.92
C ALA A 389 -10.75 -31.66 -2.93
N ARG A 390 -10.62 -32.90 -3.45
CA ARG A 390 -10.47 -34.10 -2.62
C ARG A 390 -9.22 -34.06 -1.75
N LYS A 391 -8.08 -33.61 -2.30
CA LYS A 391 -6.82 -33.48 -1.54
C LYS A 391 -7.00 -32.56 -0.34
N LEU A 392 -7.57 -31.38 -0.55
CA LEU A 392 -7.80 -30.42 0.54
C LEU A 392 -8.87 -30.89 1.54
N LEU A 393 -9.92 -31.60 1.08
CA LEU A 393 -10.94 -32.17 1.96
C LEU A 393 -10.38 -33.24 2.90
N LYS A 394 -9.41 -34.04 2.46
CA LYS A 394 -8.71 -34.99 3.34
C LYS A 394 -8.00 -34.28 4.50
N VAL A 395 -7.32 -33.17 4.22
CA VAL A 395 -6.66 -32.35 5.25
C VAL A 395 -7.68 -31.67 6.15
N ALA A 396 -8.76 -31.13 5.57
CA ALA A 396 -9.86 -30.54 6.34
C ALA A 396 -10.47 -31.54 7.35
N ALA A 397 -10.61 -32.81 6.95
CA ALA A 397 -11.14 -33.86 7.82
C ALA A 397 -10.22 -34.19 9.01
N VAL A 398 -8.91 -33.97 8.88
CA VAL A 398 -7.98 -34.12 10.02
C VAL A 398 -8.16 -32.97 11.02
N TYR A 399 -8.32 -31.74 10.53
CA TYR A 399 -8.57 -30.57 11.38
C TYR A 399 -9.97 -30.55 12.01
N LEU A 400 -10.97 -31.08 11.30
CA LEU A 400 -12.39 -31.05 11.68
C LEU A 400 -12.98 -32.47 11.68
N PRO A 401 -12.48 -33.38 12.54
CA PRO A 401 -12.82 -34.81 12.45
C PRO A 401 -14.31 -35.08 12.66
N ASN A 402 -15.02 -34.23 13.41
CA ASN A 402 -16.43 -34.41 13.76
C ASN A 402 -17.39 -33.58 12.89
N ASP A 403 -16.89 -32.85 11.89
CA ASP A 403 -17.74 -32.03 11.02
C ASP A 403 -18.45 -32.93 9.99
N LYS A 404 -19.78 -33.02 10.11
CA LYS A 404 -20.62 -33.84 9.23
C LYS A 404 -20.55 -33.36 7.77
N THR A 405 -20.45 -32.05 7.55
CA THR A 405 -20.40 -31.44 6.21
C THR A 405 -19.12 -31.84 5.50
N VAL A 406 -17.98 -31.78 6.21
CA VAL A 406 -16.68 -32.18 5.65
C VAL A 406 -16.70 -33.65 5.22
N ARG A 407 -17.26 -34.54 6.05
CA ARG A 407 -17.38 -35.97 5.74
C ARG A 407 -18.29 -36.23 4.54
N GLN A 408 -19.45 -35.56 4.47
CA GLN A 408 -20.37 -35.67 3.34
C GLN A 408 -19.72 -35.24 2.03
N GLU A 409 -19.05 -34.09 2.03
CA GLU A 409 -18.36 -33.55 0.86
C GLU A 409 -17.19 -34.43 0.42
N LEU A 410 -16.40 -34.96 1.35
CA LEU A 410 -15.30 -35.87 1.04
C LEU A 410 -15.78 -37.17 0.37
N SER A 411 -16.93 -37.71 0.81
CA SER A 411 -17.55 -38.87 0.18
C SER A 411 -18.10 -38.55 -1.22
N ALA A 412 -18.75 -37.38 -1.38
CA ALA A 412 -19.34 -36.96 -2.65
C ALA A 412 -18.29 -36.77 -3.76
N VAL A 413 -17.11 -36.24 -3.43
CA VAL A 413 -15.99 -36.10 -4.38
C VAL A 413 -15.24 -37.42 -4.58
N GLY A 414 -15.49 -38.42 -3.73
CA GLY A 414 -14.80 -39.71 -3.74
C GLY A 414 -15.48 -40.82 -4.54
N GLY A 415 -16.76 -40.68 -4.88
CA GLY A 415 -17.59 -41.68 -5.55
C GLY A 415 -17.87 -41.43 -7.03
N GLY A 416 -17.05 -40.60 -7.70
CA GLY A 416 -17.12 -40.32 -9.13
C GLY A 416 -16.00 -40.99 -9.90
#